data_AF-A0A377WJ75-F1
#
_entry.id   AF-A0A377WJ75-F1
#
_cell.length_a   1.000
_cell.length_b   1.000
_cell.length_c   1.000
_cell.angle_alpha   90.00
_cell.angle_beta   90.00
_cell.angle_gamma   90.00
#
_symmetry.space_group_name_H-M   'P 1'
#
loop_
_entity.id
_entity.type
_entity.pdbx_description
1 polymer ?
#
loop_
_entity_poly.entity_id
_entity_poly.type
_entity_poly.pdbx_seq_one_letter_code
_entity_poly.pdbx_strand_id
1 'polypeptide(L)'
;MEPAFIPELVSRYSFNQLEMTAIGCTRQSEAHRKGLWGILTNNKDRVVEFDVGLDGRIPQPGYIIALADELLAGRVNGGRISAVNGRVITLDRDVDAKPGDRLQLNLPSGISQSRTIQAVNGRRQITVTTAYSETPRTGMRLGRRI
;
A
#
# COMPACT_ATOMS: atom_id res chain seq x y z
N MET A 1 -38.36 9.91 2.82
CA MET A 1 -37.07 9.45 3.36
C MET A 1 -36.31 8.86 2.18
N GLU A 2 -35.22 9.47 1.77
CA GLU A 2 -34.43 8.97 0.64
C GLU A 2 -33.54 7.80 1.13
N PRO A 3 -33.63 6.62 0.52
CA PRO A 3 -32.80 5.49 0.90
C PRO A 3 -31.34 5.73 0.45
N ALA A 4 -30.40 5.58 1.37
CA ALA A 4 -28.98 5.49 1.00
C ALA A 4 -28.71 4.10 0.40
N PHE A 5 -28.38 4.04 -0.89
CA PHE A 5 -28.08 2.77 -1.57
C PHE A 5 -26.92 2.95 -2.56
N ILE A 6 -26.13 1.89 -2.76
CA ILE A 6 -25.03 1.88 -3.72
C ILE A 6 -25.27 0.71 -4.70
N PRO A 7 -25.67 0.99 -5.96
CA PRO A 7 -26.05 -0.05 -6.92
C PRO A 7 -24.97 -1.12 -7.14
N GLU A 8 -23.69 -0.71 -7.15
CA GLU A 8 -22.56 -1.63 -7.33
C GLU A 8 -22.46 -2.66 -6.20
N LEU A 9 -22.68 -2.23 -4.95
CA LEU A 9 -22.63 -3.13 -3.79
C LEU A 9 -23.84 -4.05 -3.74
N VAL A 10 -25.02 -3.57 -4.14
CA VAL A 10 -26.22 -4.40 -4.23
C VAL A 10 -26.07 -5.47 -5.32
N SER A 11 -25.49 -5.13 -6.45
CA SER A 11 -25.21 -6.10 -7.53
C SER A 11 -24.22 -7.18 -7.08
N ARG A 12 -23.20 -6.82 -6.29
CA ARG A 12 -22.17 -7.75 -5.80
C ARG A 12 -22.64 -8.62 -4.63
N TYR A 13 -23.29 -8.02 -3.63
CA TYR A 13 -23.60 -8.64 -2.34
C TYR A 13 -25.08 -8.94 -2.14
N SER A 14 -25.91 -8.73 -3.16
CA SER A 14 -27.37 -8.77 -3.05
C SER A 14 -27.90 -7.74 -2.03
N PHE A 15 -29.17 -7.89 -1.64
CA PHE A 15 -29.78 -6.97 -0.69
C PHE A 15 -29.35 -7.29 0.75
N ASN A 16 -28.51 -6.44 1.34
CA ASN A 16 -28.11 -6.50 2.74
C ASN A 16 -28.53 -5.20 3.45
N GLN A 17 -29.45 -5.30 4.41
CA GLN A 17 -30.03 -4.15 5.10
C GLN A 17 -29.18 -3.76 6.31
N LEU A 18 -28.72 -2.51 6.32
CA LEU A 18 -28.06 -1.90 7.48
C LEU A 18 -29.05 -0.98 8.20
N GLU A 19 -29.36 -1.30 9.46
CA GLU A 19 -30.13 -0.43 10.34
C GLU A 19 -29.20 0.47 11.16
N MET A 20 -29.40 1.79 11.07
CA MET A 20 -28.58 2.76 11.76
C MET A 20 -29.44 3.92 12.25
N THR A 21 -29.28 4.28 13.52
CA THR A 21 -29.91 5.45 14.12
C THR A 21 -28.89 6.57 14.24
N ALA A 22 -29.17 7.73 13.62
CA ALA A 22 -28.33 8.92 13.72
C ALA A 22 -29.06 10.01 14.51
N ILE A 23 -28.48 10.43 15.64
CA ILE A 23 -29.02 11.49 16.50
C ILE A 23 -28.47 12.85 16.03
N GLY A 24 -29.32 13.88 16.05
CA GLY A 24 -28.91 15.25 15.72
C GLY A 24 -28.82 15.57 14.22
N CYS A 25 -29.40 14.75 13.35
CA CYS A 25 -29.56 15.10 11.94
C CYS A 25 -30.64 16.16 11.78
N THR A 26 -30.25 17.36 11.34
CA THR A 26 -31.16 18.49 11.09
C THR A 26 -31.52 18.61 9.61
N ARG A 27 -30.76 17.95 8.74
CA ARG A 27 -30.97 17.94 7.29
C ARG A 27 -31.01 16.52 6.73
N GLN A 28 -31.80 16.31 5.67
CA GLN A 28 -31.86 15.05 4.95
C GLN A 28 -30.49 14.61 4.41
N SER A 29 -29.66 15.56 3.94
CA SER A 29 -28.31 15.28 3.43
C SER A 29 -27.35 14.74 4.50
N GLU A 30 -27.56 15.10 5.78
CA GLU A 30 -26.76 14.56 6.88
C GLU A 30 -27.12 13.11 7.15
N ALA A 31 -28.42 12.79 7.19
CA ALA A 31 -28.89 11.41 7.32
C ALA A 31 -28.41 10.53 6.15
N HIS A 32 -28.49 11.06 4.92
CA HIS A 32 -28.00 10.36 3.73
C HIS A 32 -26.49 10.09 3.80
N ARG A 33 -25.67 11.09 4.16
CA ARG A 33 -24.22 10.92 4.30
C ARG A 33 -23.85 9.92 5.38
N LYS A 34 -24.58 9.90 6.50
CA LYS A 34 -24.40 8.89 7.55
C LYS A 34 -24.73 7.48 7.03
N GLY A 35 -25.83 7.34 6.29
CA GLY A 35 -26.21 6.07 5.65
C GLY A 35 -25.13 5.54 4.70
N LEU A 36 -24.64 6.41 3.80
CA LEU A 36 -23.55 6.08 2.89
C LEU A 36 -22.25 5.74 3.64
N TRP A 37 -21.91 6.47 4.70
CA TRP A 37 -20.73 6.17 5.50
C TRP A 37 -20.81 4.77 6.13
N GLY A 38 -21.99 4.38 6.65
CA GLY A 38 -22.19 3.04 7.21
C GLY A 38 -21.98 1.94 6.17
N ILE A 39 -22.56 2.11 4.97
CA ILE A 39 -22.41 1.15 3.87
C ILE A 39 -20.95 1.07 3.39
N LEU A 40 -20.29 2.20 3.16
CA LEU A 40 -18.92 2.25 2.64
C LEU A 40 -17.89 1.75 3.63
N THR A 41 -18.09 2.02 4.93
CA THR A 41 -17.18 1.56 5.98
C THR A 41 -17.24 0.04 6.09
N ASN A 42 -18.45 -0.55 6.09
CA ASN A 42 -18.61 -2.00 6.12
C ASN A 42 -17.94 -2.69 4.92
N ASN A 43 -18.09 -2.13 3.71
CA ASN A 43 -17.43 -2.67 2.52
C ASN A 43 -15.89 -2.57 2.55
N LYS A 44 -15.33 -1.66 3.35
CA LYS A 44 -13.87 -1.44 3.45
C LYS A 44 -13.28 -1.93 4.78
N ASP A 45 -14.04 -2.67 5.58
CA ASP A 45 -13.63 -3.14 6.91
C ASP A 45 -12.74 -4.39 6.82
N ARG A 46 -11.51 -4.22 6.32
CA ARG A 46 -10.49 -5.27 6.37
C ARG A 46 -9.56 -4.98 7.55
N VAL A 47 -9.47 -5.94 8.47
CA VAL A 47 -8.48 -5.95 9.53
C VAL A 47 -7.19 -6.58 8.99
N VAL A 48 -6.06 -5.98 9.31
CA VAL A 48 -4.74 -6.57 9.02
C VAL A 48 -3.90 -6.60 10.28
N GLU A 49 -3.33 -7.76 10.56
CA GLU A 49 -2.33 -7.98 11.59
C GLU A 49 -0.95 -7.98 10.94
N PHE A 50 -0.01 -7.22 11.50
CA PHE A 50 1.35 -7.17 10.99
C PHE A 50 2.34 -7.00 12.15
N ASP A 51 3.44 -7.74 12.06
CA ASP A 51 4.55 -7.58 13.00
C ASP A 51 5.51 -6.50 12.52
N VAL A 52 5.97 -5.68 13.45
CA VAL A 52 7.03 -4.70 13.22
C VAL A 52 8.36 -5.23 13.77
N GLY A 53 9.45 -5.03 13.02
CA GLY A 53 10.79 -5.38 13.49
C GLY A 53 11.33 -4.38 14.52
N LEU A 54 12.55 -4.63 15.02
CA LEU A 54 13.23 -3.79 16.02
C LEU A 54 13.41 -2.33 15.56
N ASP A 55 13.59 -2.10 14.26
CA ASP A 55 13.69 -0.77 13.64
C ASP A 55 12.31 -0.17 13.26
N GLY A 56 11.23 -0.88 13.60
CA GLY A 56 9.86 -0.49 13.26
C GLY A 56 9.34 0.59 14.19
N ARG A 57 9.06 1.77 13.66
CA ARG A 57 8.33 2.82 14.39
C ARG A 57 6.89 2.37 14.60
N ILE A 58 6.53 2.03 15.85
CA ILE A 58 5.16 1.69 16.23
C ILE A 58 4.28 2.94 16.06
N PRO A 59 3.25 2.90 15.17
CA PRO A 59 2.35 4.04 14.99
C PRO A 59 1.49 4.23 16.24
N GLN A 60 1.24 5.50 16.60
CA GLN A 60 0.29 5.81 17.65
C GLN A 60 -1.16 5.68 17.12
N PRO A 61 -2.15 5.42 17.99
CA PRO A 61 -3.56 5.44 17.59
C PRO A 61 -3.91 6.75 16.84
N GLY A 62 -4.59 6.61 15.70
CA GLY A 62 -4.94 7.74 14.83
C GLY A 62 -3.95 8.02 13.69
N TYR A 63 -2.80 7.33 13.64
CA TYR A 63 -1.89 7.43 12.50
C TYR A 63 -2.44 6.68 11.29
N ILE A 64 -2.44 7.35 10.14
CA ILE A 64 -2.70 6.70 8.86
C ILE A 64 -1.39 6.12 8.36
N ILE A 65 -1.27 4.81 8.45
CA ILE A 65 -0.18 4.06 7.83
C ILE A 65 -0.66 3.50 6.51
N ALA A 66 0.30 3.35 5.61
CA ALA A 66 0.06 2.65 4.38
C ALA A 66 0.63 1.23 4.57
N LEU A 67 -0.12 0.19 4.18
CA LEU A 67 0.33 -1.20 4.22
C LEU A 67 0.51 -1.81 2.82
N ALA A 68 1.68 -2.41 2.56
CA ALA A 68 1.99 -3.08 1.28
C ALA A 68 1.58 -4.55 1.37
N ASP A 69 0.30 -4.83 1.14
CA ASP A 69 -0.29 -6.18 1.16
C ASP A 69 -0.05 -6.90 -0.19
N GLU A 70 0.68 -8.00 -0.16
CA GLU A 70 1.00 -8.82 -1.35
C GLU A 70 -0.23 -9.57 -1.89
N LEU A 71 -1.17 -9.96 -1.02
CA LEU A 71 -2.39 -10.66 -1.42
C LEU A 71 -3.35 -9.73 -2.14
N LEU A 72 -3.47 -8.49 -1.67
CA LEU A 72 -4.29 -7.48 -2.34
C LEU A 72 -3.64 -6.97 -3.63
N ALA A 73 -2.33 -6.80 -3.64
CA ALA A 73 -1.62 -6.32 -4.83
C ALA A 73 -1.48 -7.40 -5.92
N GLY A 74 -1.62 -8.68 -5.57
CA GLY A 74 -1.40 -9.80 -6.48
C GLY A 74 0.03 -9.93 -6.98
N ARG A 75 0.98 -9.24 -6.32
CA ARG A 75 2.41 -9.23 -6.68
C ARG A 75 3.27 -9.05 -5.44
N VAL A 76 4.46 -9.62 -5.49
CA VAL A 76 5.45 -9.54 -4.39
C VAL A 76 6.05 -8.13 -4.37
N ASN A 77 5.57 -7.29 -3.47
CA ASN A 77 5.97 -5.88 -3.34
C ASN A 77 7.21 -5.69 -2.43
N GLY A 78 8.17 -6.61 -2.41
CA GLY A 78 9.43 -6.35 -1.72
C GLY A 78 10.46 -7.46 -1.81
N GLY A 79 11.62 -7.20 -1.21
CA GLY A 79 12.75 -8.10 -1.19
C GLY A 79 13.93 -7.48 -0.45
N ARG A 80 15.03 -8.20 -0.44
CA ARG A 80 16.32 -7.69 0.01
C ARG A 80 17.25 -7.54 -1.19
N ILE A 81 18.15 -6.57 -1.11
CA ILE A 81 19.19 -6.39 -2.10
C ILE A 81 20.23 -7.50 -1.93
N SER A 82 20.41 -8.33 -2.96
CA SER A 82 21.45 -9.38 -2.98
C SER A 82 22.79 -8.85 -3.50
N ALA A 83 22.79 -7.88 -4.42
CA ALA A 83 23.99 -7.21 -4.90
C ALA A 83 23.62 -5.85 -5.49
N VAL A 84 24.54 -4.90 -5.42
CA VAL A 84 24.41 -3.61 -6.12
C VAL A 84 25.63 -3.40 -6.99
N ASN A 85 25.38 -3.07 -8.26
CA ASN A 85 26.40 -2.62 -9.19
C ASN A 85 25.98 -1.24 -9.75
N GLY A 86 26.23 -0.20 -8.96
CA GLY A 86 25.89 1.18 -9.30
C GLY A 86 24.39 1.39 -9.52
N ARG A 87 23.96 1.44 -10.79
CA ARG A 87 22.55 1.62 -11.20
C ARG A 87 21.77 0.32 -11.34
N VAL A 88 22.47 -0.82 -11.34
CA VAL A 88 21.87 -2.15 -11.44
C VAL A 88 21.77 -2.75 -10.05
N ILE A 89 20.56 -3.13 -9.66
CA ILE A 89 20.26 -3.68 -8.35
C ILE A 89 19.73 -5.09 -8.54
N THR A 90 20.42 -6.04 -7.93
CA THR A 90 20.03 -7.45 -7.95
C THR A 90 19.28 -7.76 -6.66
N LEU A 91 18.07 -8.30 -6.80
CA LEU A 91 17.20 -8.66 -5.68
C LEU A 91 17.37 -10.15 -5.30
N ASP A 92 17.03 -10.46 -4.05
CA ASP A 92 17.06 -11.82 -3.49
C ASP A 92 16.03 -12.77 -4.14
N ARG A 93 14.96 -12.21 -4.69
CA ARG A 93 13.83 -12.96 -5.27
C ARG A 93 13.40 -12.41 -6.63
N ASP A 94 12.62 -13.22 -7.34
CA ASP A 94 11.98 -12.82 -8.59
C ASP A 94 10.93 -11.73 -8.31
N VAL A 95 10.97 -10.65 -9.07
CA VAL A 95 10.05 -9.51 -8.94
C VAL A 95 9.37 -9.23 -10.27
N ASP A 96 8.03 -9.14 -10.23
CA ASP A 96 7.20 -8.74 -11.36
C ASP A 96 7.11 -7.20 -11.47
N ALA A 97 8.27 -6.54 -11.53
CA ALA A 97 8.38 -5.10 -11.73
C ALA A 97 8.34 -4.76 -13.23
N LYS A 98 7.69 -3.65 -13.59
CA LYS A 98 7.67 -3.13 -14.96
C LYS A 98 8.50 -1.86 -15.09
N PRO A 99 9.08 -1.57 -16.27
CA PRO A 99 9.63 -0.25 -16.57
C PRO A 99 8.59 0.84 -16.30
N GLY A 100 8.98 1.89 -15.56
CA GLY A 100 8.07 2.96 -15.10
C GLY A 100 7.59 2.81 -13.65
N ASP A 101 7.72 1.63 -13.04
CA ASP A 101 7.46 1.45 -11.60
C ASP A 101 8.50 2.20 -10.75
N ARG A 102 8.17 2.48 -9.48
CA ARG A 102 9.09 3.13 -8.54
C ARG A 102 9.70 2.10 -7.59
N LEU A 103 11.03 2.05 -7.58
CA LEU A 103 11.82 1.31 -6.61
C LEU A 103 12.19 2.24 -5.45
N GLN A 104 11.85 1.84 -4.23
CA GLN A 104 12.20 2.56 -3.01
C GLN A 104 13.26 1.76 -2.26
N LEU A 105 14.33 2.41 -1.82
CA LEU A 105 15.42 1.79 -1.07
C LEU A 105 15.72 2.56 0.18
N ASN A 106 16.03 1.83 1.26
CA ASN A 106 16.60 2.41 2.46
C ASN A 106 18.12 2.43 2.32
N LEU A 107 18.69 3.63 2.30
CA LEU A 107 20.14 3.82 2.24
C LEU A 107 20.80 3.56 3.59
N PRO A 108 22.14 3.35 3.63
CA PRO A 108 22.89 3.18 4.87
C PRO A 108 22.73 4.34 5.86
N SER A 109 22.49 5.55 5.36
CA SER A 109 22.17 6.75 6.14
C SER A 109 20.79 6.71 6.82
N GLY A 110 19.99 5.66 6.62
CA GLY A 110 18.62 5.55 7.13
C GLY A 110 17.59 6.35 6.32
N ILE A 111 18.01 7.02 5.25
CA ILE A 111 17.13 7.78 4.36
C ILE A 111 16.51 6.83 3.33
N SER A 112 15.19 6.88 3.17
CA SER A 112 14.51 6.18 2.07
C SER A 112 14.50 7.04 0.81
N GLN A 113 14.95 6.50 -0.32
CA GLN A 113 14.88 7.17 -1.62
C GLN A 113 14.12 6.33 -2.64
N SER A 114 13.18 6.98 -3.34
CA SER A 114 12.56 6.43 -4.55
C SER A 114 13.35 6.79 -5.78
N ARG A 115 13.44 5.84 -6.70
CA ARG A 115 13.85 6.08 -8.07
C ARG A 115 12.96 5.29 -9.03
N THR A 116 12.85 5.77 -10.26
CA THR A 116 12.06 5.12 -11.30
C THR A 116 12.86 4.00 -11.94
N ILE A 117 12.21 2.87 -12.19
CA ILE A 117 12.78 1.73 -12.89
C ILE A 117 12.84 2.07 -14.39
N GLN A 118 14.04 2.07 -14.94
CA GLN A 118 14.26 2.30 -16.37
C GLN A 118 14.05 1.00 -17.17
N ALA A 119 14.61 -0.09 -16.66
CA ALA A 119 14.53 -1.40 -17.30
C ALA A 119 14.64 -2.50 -16.25
N VAL A 120 14.00 -3.64 -16.53
CA VAL A 120 14.13 -4.85 -15.72
C VAL A 120 14.79 -5.88 -16.61
N ASN A 121 15.98 -6.35 -16.20
CA ASN A 121 16.76 -7.34 -16.95
C ASN A 121 16.57 -8.71 -16.29
N GLY A 122 15.76 -9.57 -16.92
CA GLY A 122 15.27 -10.80 -16.32
C GLY A 122 14.26 -10.55 -15.18
N ARG A 123 14.19 -11.46 -14.20
CA ARG A 123 13.28 -11.33 -13.03
C ARG A 123 13.94 -10.77 -11.76
N ARG A 124 15.26 -10.59 -11.76
CA ARG A 124 16.04 -10.27 -10.53
C ARG A 124 16.90 -9.01 -10.62
N GLN A 125 17.15 -8.47 -11.82
CA GLN A 125 18.00 -7.29 -11.98
C GLN A 125 17.15 -6.10 -12.42
N ILE A 126 17.20 -5.03 -11.62
CA ILE A 126 16.47 -3.80 -11.87
C ILE A 126 17.49 -2.70 -12.16
N THR A 127 17.35 -2.05 -13.31
CA THR A 127 18.14 -0.88 -13.69
C THR A 127 17.33 0.38 -13.44
N VAL A 128 17.91 1.27 -12.64
CA VAL A 128 17.27 2.50 -12.19
C VAL A 128 17.73 3.69 -13.03
N THR A 129 16.83 4.65 -13.31
CA THR A 129 17.12 5.82 -14.15
C THR A 129 18.25 6.70 -13.60
N THR A 130 18.27 6.89 -12.28
CA THR A 130 19.25 7.72 -11.57
C THR A 130 19.92 6.92 -10.47
N ALA A 131 21.23 7.09 -10.34
CA ALA A 131 21.98 6.48 -9.24
C ALA A 131 21.45 7.01 -7.90
N TYR A 132 21.51 6.16 -6.87
CA TYR A 132 21.23 6.56 -5.50
C TYR A 132 22.36 7.45 -4.97
N SER A 133 22.06 8.32 -4.01
CA SER A 133 23.04 9.28 -3.48
C SER A 133 24.20 8.60 -2.75
N GLU A 134 23.98 7.41 -2.19
CA GLU A 134 25.01 6.55 -1.61
C GLU A 134 24.89 5.16 -2.23
N THR A 135 26.01 4.42 -2.27
CA THR A 135 26.00 3.01 -2.71
C THR A 135 25.21 2.17 -1.69
N PRO A 136 24.05 1.62 -2.08
CA PRO A 136 23.28 0.75 -1.20
C PRO A 136 24.10 -0.50 -0.87
N ARG A 137 24.08 -0.93 0.39
CA ARG A 137 24.80 -2.14 0.83
C ARG A 137 23.96 -3.39 0.60
N THR A 138 24.64 -4.50 0.34
CA THR A 138 24.04 -5.83 0.27
C THR A 138 23.33 -6.16 1.59
N GLY A 139 22.14 -6.77 1.50
CA GLY A 139 21.30 -7.11 2.64
C GLY A 139 20.27 -6.05 3.04
N MET A 140 20.31 -4.86 2.42
CA MET A 140 19.33 -3.79 2.71
C MET A 140 17.93 -4.16 2.22
N ARG A 141 16.94 -3.77 3.01
CA ARG A 141 15.53 -3.96 2.69
C ARG A 141 15.12 -2.92 1.64
N LEU A 142 14.44 -3.37 0.60
CA LEU A 142 13.68 -2.49 -0.26
C LEU A 142 12.70 -1.70 0.60
N GLY A 143 12.76 -0.37 0.51
CA GLY A 143 11.79 0.51 1.14
C GLY A 143 10.42 0.18 0.56
N ARG A 144 9.46 -0.18 1.41
CA ARG A 144 8.07 -0.36 1.00
C ARG A 144 7.36 0.96 1.26
N ARG A 145 6.92 1.64 0.20
CA ARG A 145 5.79 2.55 0.34
C ARG A 145 4.76 2.29 -0.75
N ILE A 146 3.62 1.84 -0.23
CA ILE A 146 2.24 1.90 -0.71
C ILE A 146 1.94 3.19 -1.43
#